data_AF-T0KFR7-F1
#
_entry.id   AF-T0KFR7-F1
#
_cell.length_a   1.000
_cell.length_b   1.000
_cell.length_c   1.000
_cell.angle_alpha   90.00
_cell.angle_beta   90.00
_cell.angle_gamma   90.00
#
_symmetry.space_group_name_H-M   'P 1'
#
loop_
_entity.id
_entity.type
_entity.pdbx_description
1 polymer ?
#
loop_
_entity_poly.entity_id
_entity_poly.type
_entity_poly.pdbx_seq_one_letter_code
_entity_poly.pdbx_strand_id
1 'polypeptide(L)'
;MSELHSSRRDVMRALAFLPAAISVPAAAQGVGLVCAQTLDPARKYLAIEAAFNNGGSSEEEFTAALDALDDWQPRDATGFLRKFIAMFGDNPDWDGFPSDHRLLLLFEDARRLAGRA
;
A
#
# COMPACT_ATOMS: atom_id res chain seq x y z
N MET A 1 4.00 36.69 -14.54
CA MET A 1 3.79 35.74 -13.42
C MET A 1 2.88 34.62 -13.91
N SER A 2 3.42 33.65 -14.63
CA SER A 2 2.62 32.56 -15.24
C SER A 2 3.40 31.24 -15.20
N GLU A 3 3.63 30.68 -14.01
CA GLU A 3 4.29 29.37 -13.89
C GLU A 3 3.59 28.42 -12.90
N LEU A 4 2.25 28.46 -12.83
CA LEU A 4 1.49 27.44 -12.06
C LEU A 4 0.53 26.58 -12.89
N HIS A 5 0.40 26.83 -14.21
CA HIS A 5 -0.54 26.08 -15.06
C HIS A 5 0.08 24.88 -15.79
N SER A 6 1.41 24.76 -15.88
CA SER A 6 2.06 23.65 -16.61
C SER A 6 1.99 22.32 -15.86
N SER A 7 2.11 22.35 -14.53
CA SER A 7 2.23 21.14 -13.70
C SER A 7 1.03 20.18 -13.82
N ARG A 8 -0.20 20.70 -13.91
CA ARG A 8 -1.40 19.84 -14.05
C ARG A 8 -1.48 19.13 -15.40
N ARG A 9 -0.99 19.77 -16.46
CA ARG A 9 -1.07 19.24 -17.83
C ARG A 9 0.00 18.17 -18.07
N ASP A 10 1.14 18.28 -17.39
CA ASP A 10 2.21 17.28 -17.42
C ASP A 10 1.88 16.04 -16.58
N VAL A 11 1.22 16.21 -15.42
CA VAL A 11 0.69 15.08 -14.62
C VAL A 11 -0.40 14.31 -15.37
N MET A 12 -1.30 15.01 -16.07
CA MET A 12 -2.34 14.37 -16.91
C MET A 12 -1.74 13.59 -18.10
N ARG A 13 -0.63 14.05 -18.68
CA ARG A 13 0.07 13.31 -19.76
C ARG A 13 0.78 12.06 -19.26
N ALA A 14 1.29 12.06 -18.02
CA ALA A 14 1.87 10.87 -17.42
C ALA A 14 0.81 9.76 -17.17
N LEU A 15 -0.44 10.13 -16.90
CA LEU A 15 -1.57 9.19 -16.78
C LEU A 15 -2.06 8.64 -18.13
N ALA A 16 -1.81 9.33 -19.24
CA ALA A 16 -2.28 8.94 -20.57
C ALA A 16 -1.44 7.81 -21.23
N PHE A 17 -0.30 7.43 -20.64
CA PHE A 17 0.55 6.33 -21.14
C PHE A 17 0.47 5.07 -20.26
N LEU A 18 -0.41 5.02 -19.26
CA LEU A 18 -0.76 3.75 -18.63
C LEU A 18 -1.59 2.91 -19.62
N PRO A 19 -1.24 1.64 -19.85
CA PRO A 19 -2.02 0.78 -20.74
C PRO A 19 -3.45 0.68 -20.22
N ALA A 20 -4.39 1.19 -21.02
CA ALA A 20 -5.81 0.94 -20.86
C ALA A 20 -6.07 -0.56 -21.00
N ALA A 21 -6.15 -1.26 -19.87
CA ALA A 21 -6.47 -2.68 -19.86
C ALA A 21 -7.30 -3.05 -18.62
N ILE A 22 -8.41 -2.34 -18.36
CA ILE A 22 -9.50 -2.90 -17.55
C ILE A 22 -10.84 -2.47 -18.14
N SER A 23 -11.23 -3.14 -19.22
CA SER A 23 -12.61 -3.31 -19.62
C SER A 23 -12.96 -4.78 -19.35
N VAL A 24 -13.55 -5.09 -18.18
CA VAL A 24 -14.14 -6.41 -17.89
C VAL A 24 -15.38 -6.19 -17.01
N PRO A 25 -16.51 -6.85 -17.31
CA PRO A 25 -17.84 -6.38 -16.95
C PRO A 25 -18.20 -6.69 -15.50
N ALA A 26 -19.22 -5.96 -15.03
CA ALA A 26 -19.96 -6.29 -13.83
C ALA A 26 -20.60 -7.69 -13.93
N ALA A 27 -20.72 -8.32 -12.76
CA ALA A 27 -21.42 -9.57 -12.47
C ALA A 27 -20.66 -10.88 -12.71
N ALA A 28 -19.93 -11.25 -11.66
CA ALA A 28 -19.99 -12.56 -11.00
C ALA A 28 -19.23 -13.75 -11.62
N GLN A 29 -18.62 -14.50 -10.68
CA GLN A 29 -18.28 -15.93 -10.72
C GLN A 29 -16.87 -16.29 -11.25
N GLY A 30 -16.04 -16.79 -10.32
CA GLY A 30 -14.70 -17.34 -10.54
C GLY A 30 -13.65 -16.61 -9.70
N VAL A 31 -13.54 -16.83 -8.39
CA VAL A 31 -12.86 -18.01 -7.81
C VAL A 31 -11.77 -18.54 -8.75
N GLY A 32 -10.83 -17.68 -9.14
CA GLY A 32 -9.90 -18.04 -10.21
C GLY A 32 -8.75 -17.07 -10.50
N LEU A 33 -8.62 -15.94 -9.78
CA LEU A 33 -7.36 -15.19 -9.78
C LEU A 33 -6.49 -15.60 -8.58
N VAL A 34 -6.21 -16.89 -8.55
CA VAL A 34 -5.07 -17.50 -7.86
C VAL A 34 -3.79 -17.03 -8.58
N CYS A 35 -3.56 -15.72 -8.61
CA CYS A 35 -2.25 -15.18 -8.84
C CYS A 35 -1.53 -15.25 -7.51
N ALA A 36 -0.92 -16.41 -7.25
CA ALA A 36 0.21 -16.55 -6.33
C ALA A 36 1.44 -15.76 -6.84
N GLN A 37 1.24 -14.50 -7.24
CA GLN A 37 2.27 -13.50 -7.34
C GLN A 37 2.53 -13.09 -5.90
N THR A 38 3.76 -13.34 -5.42
CA THR A 38 4.33 -12.82 -4.16
C THR A 38 3.69 -11.49 -3.78
N LEU A 39 2.62 -11.56 -3.01
CA LEU A 39 1.73 -10.43 -2.79
C LEU A 39 2.48 -9.53 -1.81
N ASP A 40 3.00 -8.44 -2.36
CA ASP A 40 3.56 -7.33 -1.60
C ASP A 40 2.76 -7.14 -0.30
N PRO A 41 3.35 -7.37 0.88
CA PRO A 41 2.62 -7.34 2.15
C PRO A 41 1.83 -6.06 2.36
N ALA A 42 2.35 -4.91 1.89
CA ALA A 42 1.64 -3.64 1.91
C ALA A 42 0.35 -3.67 1.08
N ARG A 43 0.38 -4.25 -0.13
CA ARG A 43 -0.81 -4.36 -0.99
C ARG A 43 -1.83 -5.34 -0.40
N LYS A 44 -1.36 -6.42 0.21
CA LYS A 44 -2.22 -7.40 0.88
C LYS A 44 -2.91 -6.75 2.08
N TYR A 45 -2.17 -6.03 2.92
CA TYR A 45 -2.69 -5.29 4.06
C TYR A 45 -3.80 -4.32 3.62
N LEU A 46 -3.54 -3.45 2.65
CA LEU A 46 -4.53 -2.46 2.18
C LEU A 46 -5.81 -3.11 1.63
N ALA A 47 -5.69 -4.27 0.96
CA ALA A 47 -6.85 -5.01 0.47
C ALA A 47 -7.68 -5.61 1.61
N ILE A 48 -7.01 -6.13 2.64
CA ILE A 48 -7.67 -6.73 3.81
C ILE A 48 -8.26 -5.65 4.72
N GLU A 49 -7.58 -4.53 4.93
CA GLU A 49 -8.11 -3.36 5.64
C GLU A 49 -9.40 -2.85 4.98
N ALA A 50 -9.38 -2.68 3.66
CA ALA A 50 -10.58 -2.30 2.91
C ALA A 50 -11.70 -3.34 3.04
N ALA A 51 -11.38 -4.64 3.03
CA ALA A 51 -12.37 -5.69 3.22
C ALA A 51 -12.93 -5.70 4.65
N PHE A 52 -12.08 -5.55 5.66
CA PHE A 52 -12.44 -5.50 7.08
C PHE A 52 -13.38 -4.33 7.38
N ASN A 53 -13.06 -3.13 6.88
CA ASN A 53 -13.90 -1.94 7.04
C ASN A 53 -15.28 -2.09 6.36
N ASN A 54 -15.41 -2.97 5.36
CA ASN A 54 -16.67 -3.30 4.70
C ASN A 54 -17.35 -4.56 5.26
N GLY A 55 -16.85 -5.14 6.36
CA GLY A 55 -17.37 -6.37 6.97
C GLY A 55 -17.14 -7.64 6.15
N GLY A 56 -16.23 -7.59 5.17
CA GLY A 56 -15.90 -8.68 4.25
C GLY A 56 -14.66 -9.50 4.63
N SER A 57 -14.01 -9.20 5.76
CA SER A 57 -12.85 -9.93 6.28
C SER A 57 -12.94 -10.07 7.80
N SER A 58 -12.35 -11.12 8.36
CA SER A 58 -12.33 -11.34 9.81
C SER A 58 -11.24 -10.53 10.51
N GLU A 59 -11.37 -10.35 11.82
CA GLU A 59 -10.33 -9.72 12.66
C GLU A 59 -9.01 -10.53 12.63
N GLU A 60 -9.10 -11.86 12.55
CA GLU A 60 -7.94 -12.74 12.42
C GLU A 60 -7.19 -12.51 11.10
N GLU A 61 -7.91 -12.34 10.00
CA GLU A 61 -7.31 -12.04 8.69
C GLU A 61 -6.65 -10.66 8.67
N PHE A 62 -7.30 -9.67 9.28
CA PHE A 62 -6.74 -8.33 9.46
C PHE A 62 -5.46 -8.35 10.29
N THR A 63 -5.48 -9.03 11.43
CA THR A 63 -4.30 -9.16 12.32
C THR A 63 -3.15 -9.87 11.60
N ALA A 64 -3.42 -10.97 10.90
CA ALA A 64 -2.40 -11.69 10.14
C ALA A 64 -1.80 -10.85 8.99
N ALA A 65 -2.59 -9.95 8.39
CA ALA A 65 -2.10 -9.04 7.37
C ALA A 65 -1.19 -7.96 7.95
N LEU A 66 -1.52 -7.47 9.14
CA LEU A 66 -0.76 -6.49 9.88
C LEU A 66 0.57 -7.05 10.37
N ASP A 67 0.57 -8.26 10.95
CA ASP A 67 1.80 -8.95 11.37
C ASP A 67 2.74 -9.19 10.17
N ALA A 68 2.19 -9.62 9.03
CA ALA A 68 2.96 -9.80 7.81
C ALA A 68 3.55 -8.48 7.27
N LEU A 69 2.89 -7.35 7.51
CA LEU A 69 3.38 -6.02 7.15
C LEU A 69 4.51 -5.56 8.09
N ASP A 70 4.36 -5.81 9.40
CA ASP A 70 5.35 -5.47 10.42
C ASP A 70 6.66 -6.25 10.18
N ASP A 71 6.56 -7.57 9.92
CA ASP A 71 7.69 -8.46 9.63
C ASP A 71 8.37 -8.21 8.27
N TRP A 72 7.68 -7.57 7.34
CA TRP A 72 8.21 -7.36 6.00
C TRP A 72 9.35 -6.36 5.98
N GLN A 73 10.53 -6.78 5.55
CA GLN A 73 11.70 -5.91 5.37
C GLN A 73 11.84 -5.46 3.90
N PRO A 74 11.65 -4.17 3.59
CA PRO A 74 11.73 -3.68 2.22
C PRO A 74 13.15 -3.74 1.66
N ARG A 75 13.32 -4.25 0.43
CA ARG A 75 14.66 -4.38 -0.18
C ARG A 75 15.15 -3.09 -0.85
N ASP A 76 14.24 -2.18 -1.15
CA ASP A 76 14.50 -0.93 -1.84
C ASP A 76 13.61 0.20 -1.30
N ALA A 77 13.89 1.43 -1.76
CA ALA A 77 13.12 2.61 -1.38
C ALA A 77 11.65 2.52 -1.77
N THR A 78 11.33 1.84 -2.88
CA THR A 78 9.95 1.70 -3.35
C THR A 78 9.14 0.82 -2.41
N GLY A 79 9.70 -0.30 -1.96
CA GLY A 79 9.09 -1.16 -0.94
C GLY A 79 8.94 -0.44 0.39
N PHE A 80 9.93 0.37 0.78
CA PHE A 80 9.86 1.17 1.99
C PHE A 80 8.69 2.16 1.94
N LEU A 81 8.55 2.89 0.82
CA LEU A 81 7.43 3.80 0.62
C LEU A 81 6.08 3.08 0.65
N ARG A 82 5.99 1.85 0.11
CA ARG A 82 4.76 1.05 0.19
C ARG A 82 4.44 0.63 1.62
N LYS A 83 5.44 0.20 2.40
CA LYS A 83 5.28 -0.11 3.83
C LYS A 83 4.83 1.13 4.60
N PHE A 84 5.46 2.28 4.35
CA PHE A 84 5.10 3.56 4.94
C PHE A 84 3.66 3.96 4.59
N ILE A 85 3.25 3.90 3.32
CA ILE A 85 1.87 4.23 2.93
C ILE A 85 0.87 3.24 3.53
N ALA A 86 1.19 1.95 3.63
CA ALA A 86 0.31 0.98 4.29
C ALA A 86 0.19 1.26 5.80
N MET A 87 1.24 1.74 6.45
CA MET A 87 1.27 2.04 7.89
C MET A 87 0.87 3.48 8.27
N PHE A 88 0.67 4.39 7.32
CA PHE A 88 0.38 5.83 7.60
C PHE A 88 -0.54 6.47 6.57
N GLY A 89 -0.91 5.76 5.51
CA GLY A 89 -1.77 6.27 4.45
C GLY A 89 -3.15 6.63 5.00
N ASP A 90 -3.90 7.41 4.21
CA ASP A 90 -5.20 8.00 4.53
C ASP A 90 -6.21 6.98 5.09
N ASN A 91 -6.07 6.66 6.37
CA ASN A 91 -7.10 6.05 7.16
C ASN A 91 -7.69 7.19 7.99
N PRO A 92 -8.79 7.80 7.52
CA PRO A 92 -9.39 8.97 8.17
C PRO A 92 -9.92 8.65 9.58
N ASP A 93 -10.06 7.36 9.90
CA ASP A 93 -10.50 6.85 11.20
C ASP A 93 -9.32 6.52 12.14
N TRP A 94 -8.08 6.68 11.67
CA TRP A 94 -6.91 6.44 12.49
C TRP A 94 -6.57 7.68 13.33
N ASP A 95 -7.24 7.80 14.48
CA ASP A 95 -6.99 8.85 15.49
C ASP A 95 -5.60 8.74 16.17
N GLY A 96 -4.81 7.73 15.81
CA GLY A 96 -3.55 7.40 16.47
C GLY A 96 -2.37 7.47 15.51
N PHE A 97 -1.39 8.31 15.84
CA PHE A 97 -0.02 8.11 15.36
C PHE A 97 0.38 6.65 15.62
N PRO A 98 1.05 5.96 14.68
CA PRO A 98 1.43 4.57 14.90
C PRO A 98 2.31 4.46 16.15
N SER A 99 2.24 3.30 16.79
CA SER A 99 2.96 3.06 18.04
C SER A 99 4.46 3.34 17.86
N ASP A 100 5.11 3.77 18.94
CA ASP A 100 6.56 3.99 18.98
C ASP A 100 7.34 2.79 18.42
N HIS A 101 6.83 1.58 18.68
CA HIS A 101 7.39 0.35 18.13
C HIS A 101 7.40 0.32 16.59
N ARG A 102 6.29 0.66 15.93
CA ARG A 102 6.21 0.66 14.46
C ARG A 102 7.07 1.76 13.83
N LEU A 103 7.18 2.91 14.49
CA LEU A 103 8.12 3.96 14.07
C LEU A 103 9.56 3.47 14.11
N LEU A 104 9.94 2.75 15.16
CA LEU A 104 11.28 2.17 15.28
C LEU A 104 11.57 1.18 14.15
N LEU A 105 10.64 0.29 13.81
CA LEU A 105 10.79 -0.64 12.69
C LEU A 105 11.07 0.09 11.37
N LEU A 106 10.38 1.21 11.12
CA LEU A 106 10.60 2.00 9.90
C LEU A 106 11.93 2.75 9.93
N PHE A 107 12.35 3.26 11.08
CA PHE A 107 13.68 3.88 11.19
C PHE A 107 14.80 2.85 10.96
N GLU A 108 14.64 1.63 11.45
CA GLU A 108 15.58 0.54 11.20
C GLU A 108 15.65 0.19 9.71
N ASP A 109 14.50 0.02 9.07
CA ASP A 109 14.41 -0.23 7.63
C ASP A 109 15.04 0.91 6.81
N ALA A 110 14.76 2.16 7.17
CA ALA A 110 15.34 3.33 6.51
C ALA A 110 16.87 3.40 6.68
N ARG A 111 17.38 3.12 7.90
CA ARG A 111 18.82 3.09 8.17
C ARG A 111 19.52 2.00 7.38
N ARG A 112 18.93 0.81 7.31
CA ARG A 112 19.44 -0.31 6.50
C ARG A 112 19.53 0.07 5.02
N LEU A 113 18.47 0.67 4.46
CA LEU A 113 18.47 1.10 3.06
C LEU A 113 19.44 2.25 2.77
N ALA A 114 19.71 3.11 3.76
CA ALA A 114 20.71 4.17 3.66
C ALA A 114 22.16 3.67 3.86
N GLY A 115 22.38 2.37 4.12
CA GLY A 115 23.70 1.80 4.43
C GLY A 115 24.25 2.24 5.78
N ARG A 116 23.38 2.55 6.76
CA ARG A 116 23.70 3.04 8.10
C ARG A 116 23.29 2.06 9.22
N ALA A 117 23.16 0.78 8.86
CA ALA A 117 22.88 -0.32 9.80
C ALA A 117 24.13 -0.74 10.56
#